data_AF-A5Z7F7-F1
#
_entry.id   AF-A5Z7F7-F1
#
_cell.length_a   1.000
_cell.length_b   1.000
_cell.length_c   1.000
_cell.angle_alpha   90.00
_cell.angle_beta   90.00
_cell.angle_gamma   90.00
#
_symmetry.space_group_name_H-M   'P 1'
#
loop_
_entity.id
_entity.type
_entity.pdbx_description
1 polymer ?
#
loop_
_entity_poly.entity_id
_entity_poly.type
_entity_poly.pdbx_seq_one_letter_code
_entity_poly.pdbx_strand_id
1 'polypeptide(L)'
;MWKIFDGKEVANGVIFIKSQKDFNTVIDVTKRIGYECKKRLLNVNYWFLDASGETGVQRKTINQFLDEMANKNINLIVLRTLNDISDDPIEKEAFLSVMKENEVGVYLFDEGCFAAVNYDYEC
;
A
#
# COMPACT_ATOMS: atom_id res chain seq x y z
N MET A 1 -15.56 21.29 -1.85
CA MET A 1 -14.42 21.78 -2.66
C MET A 1 -13.24 20.88 -2.31
N TRP A 2 -13.05 19.82 -3.09
CA TRP A 2 -12.16 18.72 -2.75
C TRP A 2 -10.76 19.06 -3.22
N LYS A 3 -9.81 19.01 -2.29
CA LYS A 3 -8.42 19.40 -2.54
C LYS A 3 -7.78 18.36 -3.45
N ILE A 4 -7.62 18.80 -4.69
CA ILE A 4 -6.62 18.35 -5.65
C ILE A 4 -5.30 18.13 -4.89
N PHE A 5 -4.74 16.92 -4.91
CA PHE A 5 -3.29 16.79 -4.75
C PHE A 5 -2.69 17.35 -6.04
N ASP A 6 -2.31 18.63 -5.95
CA ASP A 6 -2.01 19.62 -6.98
C ASP A 6 -0.82 19.29 -7.90
N GLY A 7 -0.77 18.11 -8.52
CA GLY A 7 0.37 17.68 -9.34
C GLY A 7 1.71 17.67 -8.59
N LYS A 8 1.67 17.71 -7.25
CA LYS A 8 2.81 17.59 -6.35
C LYS A 8 2.97 16.12 -6.00
N GLU A 9 4.21 15.64 -6.03
CA GLU A 9 4.60 14.28 -5.62
C GLU A 9 3.80 13.84 -4.39
N VAL A 10 3.28 12.61 -4.42
CA VAL A 10 2.66 11.98 -3.25
C VAL A 10 3.74 11.80 -2.18
N ALA A 11 3.97 12.81 -1.36
CA ALA A 11 4.99 12.75 -0.33
C ALA A 11 4.54 11.73 0.71
N ASN A 12 5.37 10.70 0.93
CA ASN A 12 5.27 9.72 2.01
C ASN A 12 4.44 8.45 1.74
N GLY A 13 4.70 7.80 0.61
CA GLY A 13 4.20 6.45 0.34
C GLY A 13 5.02 5.33 0.98
N VAL A 14 4.34 4.23 1.29
CA VAL A 14 4.94 2.97 1.76
C VAL A 14 4.69 1.83 0.78
N ILE A 15 5.70 1.00 0.54
CA ILE A 15 5.52 -0.29 -0.12
C ILE A 15 5.24 -1.34 0.96
N PHE A 16 4.03 -1.88 1.01
CA PHE A 16 3.74 -3.02 1.87
C PHE A 16 4.00 -4.32 1.10
N ILE A 17 4.89 -5.17 1.60
CA ILE A 17 5.24 -6.44 0.97
C ILE A 17 4.93 -7.59 1.93
N LYS A 18 4.11 -8.53 1.47
CA LYS A 18 3.97 -9.84 2.12
C LYS A 18 4.92 -10.85 1.49
N SER A 19 5.89 -11.37 2.23
CA SER A 19 6.84 -12.36 1.70
C SER A 19 7.57 -13.14 2.77
N GLN A 20 7.65 -14.47 2.59
CA GLN A 20 8.52 -15.36 3.37
C GLN A 20 9.85 -15.66 2.68
N LYS A 21 10.17 -14.95 1.59
CA LYS A 21 11.46 -15.11 0.90
C LYS A 21 12.60 -14.56 1.77
N ASP A 22 13.82 -14.89 1.40
CA ASP A 22 15.00 -14.31 2.04
C ASP A 22 15.05 -12.78 1.86
N PHE A 23 15.73 -12.14 2.79
CA PHE A 23 15.76 -10.69 2.91
C PHE A 23 16.32 -9.98 1.67
N ASN A 24 17.33 -10.55 1.01
CA ASN A 24 17.92 -9.94 -0.18
C ASN A 24 16.93 -9.97 -1.35
N THR A 25 16.22 -11.08 -1.52
CA THR A 25 15.14 -11.16 -2.52
C THR A 25 14.05 -10.13 -2.25
N VAL A 26 13.66 -9.94 -0.99
CA VAL A 26 12.67 -8.90 -0.63
C VAL A 26 13.19 -7.51 -0.98
N ILE A 27 14.45 -7.20 -0.67
CA ILE A 27 15.08 -5.91 -1.02
C ILE A 27 15.07 -5.67 -2.53
N ASP A 28 15.41 -6.68 -3.33
CA ASP A 28 15.45 -6.51 -4.78
C ASP A 28 14.06 -6.27 -5.37
N VAL A 29 13.04 -6.93 -4.81
CA VAL A 29 11.63 -6.69 -5.17
C VAL A 29 11.18 -5.30 -4.76
N THR A 30 11.44 -4.85 -3.51
CA THR A 30 11.05 -3.49 -3.06
C THR A 30 11.74 -2.41 -3.88
N LYS A 31 13.03 -2.57 -4.22
CA LYS A 31 13.77 -1.64 -5.09
C LYS A 31 13.13 -1.54 -6.47
N ARG A 32 12.76 -2.67 -7.08
CA ARG A 32 12.10 -2.70 -8.38
C ARG A 32 10.75 -1.98 -8.34
N ILE A 33 9.92 -2.29 -7.34
CA ILE A 33 8.61 -1.64 -7.16
C ILE A 33 8.81 -0.13 -6.98
N GLY A 34 9.72 0.28 -6.09
CA GLY A 34 10.00 1.70 -5.84
C GLY A 34 10.47 2.45 -7.09
N TYR A 35 11.32 1.83 -7.91
CA TYR A 35 11.77 2.42 -9.18
C TYR A 35 10.62 2.64 -10.16
N GLU A 36 9.72 1.65 -10.29
CA GLU A 36 8.55 1.75 -11.18
C GLU A 36 7.48 2.70 -10.63
N CYS A 37 7.27 2.76 -9.31
CA CYS A 37 6.43 3.76 -8.66
C CYS A 37 6.93 5.18 -8.96
N LYS A 38 8.25 5.42 -8.86
CA LYS A 38 8.84 6.72 -9.17
C LYS A 38 8.57 7.17 -10.62
N LYS A 39 8.64 6.25 -11.59
CA LYS A 39 8.28 6.55 -12.99
C LYS A 39 6.83 6.98 -13.16
N ARG A 40 5.95 6.51 -12.28
CA ARG A 40 4.51 6.83 -12.23
C ARG A 40 4.20 8.02 -11.31
N LEU A 41 5.22 8.75 -10.85
CA LEU A 41 5.10 9.88 -9.91
C LEU A 41 4.51 9.48 -8.54
N LEU A 42 4.59 8.20 -8.18
CA LEU A 42 4.25 7.67 -6.87
C LEU A 42 5.51 7.67 -6.00
N ASN A 43 5.62 8.61 -5.06
CA ASN A 43 6.81 8.75 -4.24
C ASN A 43 6.71 7.87 -2.98
N VAL A 44 7.43 6.75 -3.01
CA VAL A 44 7.52 5.77 -1.93
C VAL A 44 8.89 5.87 -1.26
N ASN A 45 8.90 6.23 0.03
CA ASN A 45 10.12 6.47 0.80
C ASN A 45 10.42 5.37 1.81
N TYR A 46 9.47 4.47 2.00
CA TYR A 46 9.51 3.45 3.03
C TYR A 46 8.95 2.13 2.50
N TRP A 47 9.37 1.02 3.09
CA TRP A 47 8.79 -0.29 2.84
C TRP A 47 8.53 -0.98 4.16
N PHE A 48 7.45 -1.73 4.21
CA PHE A 48 7.00 -2.50 5.37
C PHE A 48 6.90 -3.96 4.95
N LEU A 49 7.57 -4.85 5.68
CA LEU A 49 7.59 -6.28 5.39
C LEU A 49 6.69 -7.06 6.36
N ASP A 50 5.73 -7.76 5.79
CA ASP A 50 5.02 -8.84 6.44
C ASP A 50 5.62 -10.20 6.05
N ALA A 51 6.45 -10.75 6.92
CA ALA A 51 7.02 -12.08 6.78
C ALA A 51 6.15 -13.20 7.38
N SER A 52 4.94 -12.88 7.84
CA SER A 52 4.03 -13.89 8.40
C SER A 52 3.46 -14.82 7.33
N GLY A 53 3.15 -16.06 7.72
CA GLY A 53 2.37 -17.01 6.92
C GLY A 53 0.86 -16.87 7.08
N GLU A 54 0.40 -15.89 7.85
CA GLU A 54 -1.02 -15.66 8.14
C GLU A 54 -1.70 -14.97 6.96
N THR A 55 -2.88 -15.44 6.56
CA THR A 55 -3.60 -14.87 5.41
C THR A 55 -4.61 -13.81 5.81
N GLY A 56 -5.29 -13.93 6.95
CA GLY A 56 -6.31 -12.96 7.39
C GLY A 56 -5.75 -11.65 7.96
N VAL A 57 -6.60 -10.61 8.04
CA VAL A 57 -6.22 -9.28 8.55
C VAL A 57 -6.05 -9.21 10.06
N GLN A 58 -6.59 -10.17 10.81
CA GLN A 58 -6.42 -10.28 12.28
C GLN A 58 -5.02 -10.78 12.67
N ARG A 59 -3.99 -10.32 11.96
CA ARG A 59 -2.60 -10.67 12.24
C ARG A 59 -1.85 -9.48 12.82
N LYS A 60 -0.93 -9.78 13.73
CA LYS A 60 -0.16 -8.78 14.48
C LYS A 60 0.50 -7.75 13.56
N THR A 61 1.00 -8.21 12.41
CA THR A 61 1.70 -7.37 11.43
C THR A 61 0.81 -6.29 10.81
N ILE A 62 -0.48 -6.57 10.57
CA ILE A 62 -1.41 -5.56 10.04
C ILE A 62 -1.71 -4.49 11.09
N ASN A 63 -1.91 -4.87 12.35
CA ASN A 63 -2.10 -3.90 13.42
C ASN A 63 -0.87 -2.99 13.57
N GLN A 64 0.33 -3.57 13.55
CA GLN A 64 1.59 -2.80 13.57
C GLN A 64 1.70 -1.85 12.38
N PHE A 65 1.28 -2.30 11.20
CA PHE A 65 1.29 -1.48 10.00
C PHE A 65 0.34 -0.29 10.12
N LEU A 66 -0.89 -0.49 10.61
CA LEU A 66 -1.87 0.57 10.82
C LEU A 66 -1.40 1.60 11.86
N ASP A 67 -0.81 1.13 12.97
CA ASP A 67 -0.21 2.01 13.98
C ASP A 67 0.93 2.84 13.37
N GLU A 68 1.76 2.22 12.54
CA GLU A 68 2.87 2.90 11.89
C GLU A 68 2.39 3.94 10.86
N MET A 69 1.35 3.63 10.09
CA MET A 69 0.74 4.58 9.15
C MET A 69 0.26 5.86 9.86
N ALA A 70 -0.46 5.70 10.98
CA ALA A 70 -0.95 6.82 11.77
C ALA A 70 0.20 7.67 12.32
N ASN A 71 1.27 7.04 12.82
CA ASN A 71 2.42 7.74 13.38
C ASN A 71 3.28 8.44 12.33
N LYS A 72 3.40 7.85 11.14
CA LYS A 72 4.27 8.36 10.07
C LYS A 72 3.56 9.29 9.11
N ASN A 73 2.25 9.53 9.25
CA ASN A 73 1.44 10.33 8.31
C ASN A 73 1.55 9.79 6.87
N ILE A 74 1.38 8.47 6.73
CA ILE A 74 1.41 7.79 5.43
C ILE A 74 0.09 8.09 4.71
N ASN A 75 0.17 8.55 3.46
CA ASN A 75 -0.99 8.89 2.62
C ASN A 75 -1.10 8.03 1.34
N LEU A 76 -0.14 7.12 1.12
CA LEU A 76 -0.13 6.18 0.00
C LEU A 76 0.44 4.84 0.43
N ILE A 77 -0.28 3.78 0.10
CA ILE A 77 0.18 2.40 0.22
C ILE A 77 0.30 1.82 -1.17
N VAL A 78 1.46 1.22 -1.46
CA VAL A 78 1.67 0.39 -2.63
C VAL A 78 1.66 -1.06 -2.18
N LEU A 79 0.69 -1.82 -2.69
CA LEU A 79 0.60 -3.27 -2.56
C LEU A 79 0.98 -3.90 -3.89
N ARG A 80 1.43 -5.16 -3.91
CA ARG A 80 1.48 -5.88 -5.20
C ARG A 80 0.08 -6.17 -5.69
N THR A 81 -0.73 -6.69 -4.79
CA THR A 81 -2.14 -7.04 -4.99
C THR A 81 -2.85 -7.02 -3.63
N LEU A 82 -4.18 -6.98 -3.60
CA LEU A 82 -4.95 -7.05 -2.35
C LEU A 82 -4.77 -8.37 -1.58
N ASN A 83 -4.28 -9.42 -2.25
CA ASN A 83 -3.91 -10.68 -1.59
C ASN A 83 -2.72 -10.54 -0.63
N ASP A 84 -1.95 -9.44 -0.71
CA ASP A 84 -0.95 -9.13 0.31
C ASP A 84 -1.61 -8.73 1.65
N ILE A 85 -2.87 -8.27 1.62
CA ILE A 85 -3.66 -7.92 2.81
C ILE A 85 -4.47 -9.11 3.31
N SER A 86 -5.27 -9.73 2.46
CA SER A 86 -6.05 -10.92 2.82
C SER A 86 -6.44 -11.73 1.60
N ASP A 87 -6.78 -13.01 1.75
CA ASP A 87 -7.47 -13.79 0.73
C ASP A 87 -9.00 -13.60 0.77
N ASP A 88 -9.56 -13.25 1.93
CA ASP A 88 -10.98 -13.02 2.16
C ASP A 88 -11.47 -11.71 1.49
N PRO A 89 -12.45 -11.77 0.57
CA PRO A 89 -13.07 -10.59 -0.05
C PRO A 89 -13.64 -9.57 0.95
N ILE A 90 -14.27 -10.02 2.05
CA ILE A 90 -14.89 -9.14 3.05
C ILE A 90 -13.79 -8.35 3.77
N GLU A 91 -12.67 -9.01 4.10
CA GLU A 91 -11.55 -8.35 4.75
C GLU A 91 -10.85 -7.35 3.82
N LYS A 92 -10.74 -7.66 2.51
CA LYS A 92 -10.23 -6.73 1.50
C LYS A 92 -11.09 -5.47 1.40
N GLU A 93 -12.41 -5.62 1.35
CA GLU A 93 -13.36 -4.50 1.31
C GLU A 93 -13.30 -3.66 2.59
N ALA A 94 -13.22 -4.31 3.75
CA ALA A 94 -13.07 -3.62 5.03
C ALA A 94 -11.76 -2.81 5.07
N PHE A 95 -10.64 -3.40 4.64
CA PHE A 95 -9.36 -2.71 4.54
C PHE A 95 -9.46 -1.47 3.64
N LEU A 96 -9.99 -1.62 2.43
CA LEU A 96 -10.15 -0.50 1.49
C LEU A 96 -11.07 0.60 2.04
N SER A 97 -12.12 0.22 2.78
CA SER A 97 -13.03 1.17 3.42
C SER A 97 -12.30 2.01 4.47
N VAL A 98 -11.51 1.36 5.34
CA VAL A 98 -10.67 2.07 6.33
C VAL A 98 -9.67 3.00 5.64
N MET A 99 -9.03 2.56 4.54
CA MET A 99 -8.09 3.42 3.81
C MET A 99 -8.77 4.66 3.23
N LYS A 100 -9.97 4.51 2.66
CA LYS A 100 -10.77 5.63 2.13
C LYS A 100 -11.19 6.61 3.23
N GLU A 101 -11.65 6.12 4.37
CA GLU A 101 -12.03 6.93 5.52
C GLU A 101 -10.87 7.75 6.08
N ASN A 102 -9.65 7.22 5.98
CA ASN A 102 -8.42 7.89 6.42
C ASN A 102 -7.73 8.70 5.30
N GLU A 103 -8.38 8.88 4.15
CA GLU A 103 -7.83 9.60 2.97
C GLU A 103 -6.49 9.02 2.47
N VAL A 104 -6.28 7.72 2.65
CA VAL A 104 -5.08 7.00 2.20
C VAL A 104 -5.33 6.37 0.84
N GLY A 105 -4.46 6.66 -0.13
CA GLY A 105 -4.46 5.99 -1.42
C GLY A 105 -3.92 4.56 -1.33
N VAL A 106 -4.54 3.63 -2.04
CA VAL A 106 -4.05 2.25 -2.21
C VAL A 106 -3.81 1.99 -3.68
N TYR A 107 -2.54 1.86 -4.06
CA TYR A 107 -2.11 1.50 -5.40
C TYR A 107 -1.77 0.01 -5.47
N LEU A 108 -2.33 -0.68 -6.46
CA LEU A 108 -2.07 -2.08 -6.75
C LEU A 108 -1.05 -2.16 -7.88
N PHE A 109 0.17 -2.60 -7.56
CA PHE A 109 1.31 -2.56 -8.45
C PHE A 109 1.21 -3.53 -9.62
N ASP A 110 0.74 -4.75 -9.38
CA ASP A 110 0.65 -5.78 -10.43
C ASP A 110 -0.51 -5.48 -11.38
N GLU A 111 -1.60 -4.90 -10.87
CA GLU A 111 -2.78 -4.49 -11.63
C GLU A 111 -2.59 -3.11 -12.29
N GLY A 112 -1.69 -2.28 -11.76
CA GLY A 112 -1.35 -0.98 -12.33
C GLY A 112 -2.36 0.15 -12.04
N CYS A 113 -3.32 -0.07 -11.14
CA CYS A 113 -4.42 0.84 -10.84
C CYS A 113 -4.56 1.12 -9.33
N PHE A 114 -5.40 2.09 -8.96
CA PHE A 114 -5.74 2.32 -7.56
C PHE A 114 -7.01 1.55 -7.16
N ALA A 115 -6.98 0.91 -5.98
CA ALA A 115 -8.12 0.22 -5.40
C ALA A 115 -8.87 1.06 -4.35
N ALA A 116 -8.17 2.00 -3.72
CA ALA A 116 -8.77 3.03 -2.90
C ALA A 116 -8.15 4.37 -3.29
N VAL A 117 -9.00 5.27 -3.75
CA VAL A 117 -8.68 6.69 -3.93
C VAL A 117 -9.99 7.46 -3.92
N ASN A 118 -9.93 8.70 -3.44
CA ASN A 118 -10.87 9.76 -3.81
C ASN A 118 -10.42 10.45 -5.12
N TYR A 119 -9.98 9.66 -6.11
CA TYR A 119 -9.50 10.14 -7.40
C TYR A 119 -10.31 9.47 -8.49
N ASP A 120 -10.83 10.29 -9.41
CA ASP A 120 -11.30 9.86 -10.72
C ASP A 120 -10.08 9.49 -11.57
N TYR A 121 -9.48 8.34 -11.32
CA TYR A 121 -8.71 7.63 -12.35
C TYR A 121 -9.63 6.51 -12.83
N GLU A 122 -10.51 6.86 -13.77
CA GLU A 122 -11.24 5.87 -14.54
C GLU A 122 -10.21 4.97 -15.27
N CYS A 123 -10.44 3.66 -15.18
CA CYS A 123 -9.67 2.64 -15.87
C CYS A 123 -9.64 2.84 -17.38
#